data_AF-A0A158JWF3-F1
#
_entry.id   AF-A0A158JWF3-F1
#
_cell.length_a   1.000
_cell.length_b   1.000
_cell.length_c   1.000
_cell.angle_alpha   90.00
_cell.angle_beta   90.00
_cell.angle_gamma   90.00
#
_symmetry.space_group_name_H-M   'P 1'
#
loop_
_entity.id
_entity.type
_entity.pdbx_description
1 polymer ?
#
loop_
_entity_poly.entity_id
_entity_poly.type
_entity_poly.pdbx_seq_one_letter_code
_entity_poly.pdbx_strand_id
1 'polypeptide(L)' 'MFHTIGYKGHYIHLSYVDRVEKIEAQIVDASGGFVLKKRRTLIGAKRAITRHIQASGTPANCR' A
#
# COMPACT_ATOMS: atom_id res chain seq x y z
N MET A 1 -9.75 17.12 2.20
CA MET A 1 -8.32 17.07 2.60
C MET A 1 -7.67 15.87 1.92
N PHE A 2 -6.44 15.99 1.44
CA PHE A 2 -5.68 14.90 0.82
C PHE A 2 -4.26 14.87 1.41
N HIS A 3 -3.80 13.70 1.81
CA HIS A 3 -2.46 13.50 2.38
C HIS A 3 -1.87 12.18 1.87
N THR A 4 -0.58 12.18 1.57
CA THR A 4 0.13 10.98 1.11
C THR A 4 1.28 10.67 2.06
N ILE A 5 1.37 9.41 2.49
CA ILE A 5 2.37 8.91 3.42
C ILE A 5 3.27 7.93 2.67
N GLY A 6 4.57 8.19 2.65
CA GLY A 6 5.56 7.19 2.21
C GLY A 6 5.72 6.08 3.25
N TYR A 7 5.72 4.82 2.81
CA TYR A 7 5.91 3.67 3.69
C TYR A 7 6.61 2.52 2.95
N LYS A 8 7.87 2.23 3.32
CA LYS A 8 8.68 1.11 2.80
C LYS A 8 8.77 1.04 1.26
N GLY A 9 9.03 2.17 0.60
CA GLY A 9 9.10 2.24 -0.87
C GLY A 9 7.74 2.26 -1.59
N HIS A 10 6.66 2.36 -0.82
CA HIS A 10 5.28 2.46 -1.31
C HIS A 10 4.60 3.70 -0.73
N TYR A 11 3.35 3.96 -1.14
CA TYR A 11 2.59 5.10 -0.66
C TYR A 11 1.23 4.71 -0.10
N ILE A 12 0.72 5.51 0.84
CA ILE A 12 -0.63 5.42 1.36
C ILE A 12 -1.30 6.77 1.17
N HIS A 13 -2.40 6.81 0.45
CA HIS A 13 -3.21 8.00 0.27
C HIS A 13 -4.35 8.02 1.28
N LEU A 14 -4.47 9.14 1.97
CA LEU A 14 -5.56 9.46 2.86
C LEU A 14 -6.33 10.60 2.22
N SER A 15 -7.61 10.39 1.93
CA SER A 15 -8.48 11.44 1.43
C SER A 15 -9.75 11.50 2.24
N TYR A 16 -10.23 12.72 2.46
CA TYR A 16 -11.50 12.97 3.13
C TYR A 16 -12.35 13.85 2.21
N VAL A 17 -13.40 13.23 1.66
CA VAL A 17 -14.32 13.83 0.68
C VAL A 17 -15.74 13.43 1.08
N ASP A 18 -16.69 14.37 1.04
CA ASP A 18 -18.10 14.15 1.38
C ASP A 18 -18.33 13.49 2.73
N ARG A 19 -17.54 13.88 3.73
CA ARG A 19 -17.53 13.30 5.10
C ARG A 19 -17.08 11.83 5.17
N VAL A 20 -16.54 11.29 4.09
CA VAL A 20 -16.04 9.91 4.01
C VAL A 20 -14.52 9.91 3.95
N GLU A 21 -13.90 9.23 4.92
CA GLU A 21 -12.46 8.93 4.87
C GLU A 21 -12.22 7.75 3.92
N LYS A 22 -11.31 7.93 2.97
CA LYS A 22 -10.82 6.91 2.05
C LYS A 22 -9.32 6.72 2.28
N ILE A 23 -8.94 5.47 2.48
CA ILE A 23 -7.54 5.06 2.68
C ILE A 23 -7.18 4.09 1.56
N GLU A 24 -6.15 4.42 0.79
CA GLU A 24 -5.71 3.62 -0.35
C GLU A 24 -4.21 3.34 -0.23
N ALA A 25 -3.83 2.07 -0.33
CA ALA A 25 -2.43 1.67 -0.38
C ALA A 25 -2.01 1.58 -1.85
N GLN A 26 -1.03 2.38 -2.25
CA GLN A 26 -0.35 2.30 -3.53
C GLN A 26 0.81 1.32 -3.41
N ILE A 27 0.62 0.13 -3.96
CA ILE A 27 1.65 -0.91 -3.97
C ILE A 27 2.35 -0.84 -5.32
N VAL A 28 3.67 -0.71 -5.31
CA VAL A 28 4.53 -0.63 -6.48
C VAL A 28 4.97 -2.05 -6.83
N ASP A 29 4.86 -2.40 -8.10
CA ASP A 29 5.27 -3.70 -8.63
C ASP A 29 6.71 -3.63 -9.15
N ALA A 30 7.35 -4.79 -9.31
CA ALA A 30 8.73 -4.88 -9.79
C ALA A 30 8.92 -4.34 -11.23
N SER A 31 7.84 -4.24 -12.01
CA SER A 31 7.83 -3.64 -13.35
C SER A 31 7.83 -2.11 -13.36
N GLY A 32 7.81 -1.46 -12.19
CA GLY A 32 7.66 -0.01 -12.05
C GLY A 32 6.21 0.48 -12.14
N GLY A 33 5.24 -0.42 -12.36
CA GLY A 33 3.81 -0.15 -12.24
C GLY A 33 3.35 -0.05 -10.79
N PHE A 34 2.09 0.32 -10.56
CA PHE A 34 1.50 0.28 -9.24
C PHE A 34 0.01 -0.06 -9.27
N VAL A 35 -0.49 -0.57 -8.14
CA VAL A 35 -1.91 -0.84 -7.90
C VAL A 35 -2.39 -0.09 -6.66
N LEU A 36 -3.56 0.54 -6.77
CA LEU A 36 -4.24 1.17 -5.65
C LEU A 36 -5.24 0.19 -5.03
N LYS A 37 -5.07 -0.13 -3.74
CA LYS A 37 -5.97 -1.02 -3.00
C LYS A 37 -6.63 -0.26 -1.86
N LYS A 38 -7.96 -0.19 -1.88
CA LYS A 38 -8.76 0.38 -0.80
C LYS A 38 -8.58 -0.40 0.50
N ARG A 39 -8.49 0.34 1.61
CA ARG A 39 -8.33 -0.16 2.96
C ARG A 39 -9.22 0.62 3.91
N ARG A 40 -9.64 -0.03 4.99
CA ARG A 40 -10.50 0.59 6.01
C ARG A 40 -9.73 1.42 7.02
N THR A 41 -8.45 1.11 7.22
CA THR A 41 -7.61 1.76 8.25
C THR A 41 -6.18 1.95 7.76
N LEU A 42 -5.49 2.95 8.30
CA LEU A 42 -4.08 3.20 8.03
C LEU A 42 -3.19 2.00 8.43
N ILE A 43 -3.51 1.35 9.56
CA ILE A 43 -2.82 0.13 10.00
C ILE A 43 -3.03 -0.99 8.98
N GLY A 44 -4.24 -1.15 8.44
CA GLY A 44 -4.55 -2.12 7.38
C GLY A 44 -3.75 -1.87 6.10
N ALA A 45 -3.56 -0.60 5.73
CA ALA A 45 -2.72 -0.23 4.58
C ALA A 45 -1.24 -0.58 4.82
N LYS A 46 -0.68 -0.24 5.98
CA LYS A 46 0.71 -0.60 6.36
C LYS A 46 0.92 -2.12 6.39
N ARG A 47 -0.05 -2.88 6.89
CA ARG A 47 -0.01 -4.36 6.90
C ARG A 47 -0.06 -4.93 5.49
N ALA A 48 -0.90 -4.40 4.60
CA ALA A 48 -0.99 -4.85 3.22
C ALA A 48 0.34 -4.64 2.48
N ILE A 49 0.95 -3.46 2.64
CA ILE A 49 2.28 -3.17 2.06
C ILE A 49 3.33 -4.11 2.65
N THR A 50 3.35 -4.32 3.96
CA THR A 50 4.32 -5.23 4.59
C THR A 50 4.18 -6.66 4.07
N ARG A 51 2.95 -7.16 3.90
CA ARG A 51 2.70 -8.49 3.31
C ARG A 51 3.18 -8.57 1.86
N HIS A 52 2.97 -7.52 1.06
CA HIS A 52 3.45 -7.45 -0.32
C HIS A 52 4.98 -7.55 -0.38
N ILE A 53 5.67 -6.77 0.46
CA ILE A 53 7.14 -6.80 0.53
C ILE A 53 7.62 -8.19 0.99
N GLN A 54 6.99 -8.80 1.98
CA GLN A 54 7.37 -10.15 2.45
C GLN A 54 7.17 -11.21 1.37
N ALA A 55 6.05 -11.15 0.65
CA ALA A 55 5.79 -12.04 -0.47
C ALA A 55 6.77 -11.85 -1.63
N SER A 56 7.18 -10.60 -1.90
CA SER A 56 8.13 -10.26 -2.97
C SER A 56 9.60 -10.47 -2.57
N GLY A 57 9.90 -10.39 -1.27
CA GLY A 57 11.23 -10.55 -0.69
C GLY A 57 11.56 -11.99 -0.28
N THR A 58 10.63 -12.92 -0.47
CA THR A 58 10.96 -14.35 -0.48
C THR A 58 11.52 -14.65 -1.86
N PRO A 59 12.85 -14.83 -2.03
CA PRO A 59 13.32 -15.46 -3.26
C PRO A 59 12.62 -16.82 -3.33
N ALA A 60 12.00 -17.11 -4.47
CA ALA A 60 11.67 -18.46 -4.86
C ALA A 60 12.99 -19.24 -5.02
N ASN A 61 13.68 -19.52 -3.91
CA ASN A 61 14.82 -20.39 -3.91
C ASN A 61 14.29 -21.82 -3.89
N CYS A 62 14.45 -22.45 -5.04
CA CYS A 62 14.43 -23.88 -5.26
C CYS A 62 15.16 -24.62 -4.12
N ARG A 63 14.42 -25.43 -3.35
CA ARG A 63 14.72 -26.85 -3.06
C ARG A 63 13.62 -27.45 -2.21
#